data_AF-A0A963E889-F1
#
_entry.id   AF-A0A963E889-F1
#
_cell.length_a   1.000
_cell.length_b   1.000
_cell.length_c   1.000
_cell.angle_alpha   90.00
_cell.angle_beta   90.00
_cell.angle_gamma   90.00
#
_symmetry.space_group_name_H-M   'P 1'
#
loop_
_entity.id
_entity.type
_entity.pdbx_description
1 polymer ?
#
loop_
_entity_poly.entity_id
_entity_poly.type
_entity_poly.pdbx_seq_one_letter_code
_entity_poly.pdbx_strand_id
1 'polypeptide(L)' 'MSLAIAADKALVWDQQQTKMVQKTRVAVRLVGNQGSIYREAGPLYVETAQEIFEAAQLLRERLIKSLLSGVG' A
#
# COMPACT_ATOMS: atom_id res chain seq x y z
N MET A 1 -15.84 -0.21 10.21
CA MET A 1 -14.44 -0.32 9.77
C MET A 1 -14.41 -1.06 8.44
N SER A 2 -13.63 -0.61 7.48
CA SER A 2 -13.50 -1.22 6.15
C SER A 2 -12.05 -1.29 5.71
N LEU A 3 -11.73 -2.24 4.83
CA LEU A 3 -10.47 -2.28 4.12
C LEU A 3 -10.58 -1.40 2.87
N ALA A 4 -9.64 -0.48 2.70
CA ALA A 4 -9.54 0.38 1.54
C ALA A 4 -8.19 0.20 0.85
N ILE A 5 -8.20 0.12 -0.48
CA ILE A 5 -6.99 0.14 -1.30
C ILE A 5 -6.75 1.58 -1.73
N ALA A 6 -5.55 2.10 -1.44
CA ALA A 6 -5.08 3.38 -1.95
C ALA A 6 -4.05 3.09 -3.05
N ALA A 7 -4.29 3.63 -4.25
CA ALA A 7 -3.38 3.55 -5.38
C ALA A 7 -3.27 4.94 -6.03
N ASP A 8 -2.12 5.59 -5.87
CA ASP A 8 -1.87 6.94 -6.37
C ASP A 8 -0.50 7.07 -7.03
N LYS A 9 -0.32 8.08 -7.89
CA LYS A 9 0.99 8.32 -8.52
C LYS A 9 1.91 9.05 -7.56
N ALA A 10 3.12 8.53 -7.39
CA ALA A 10 4.17 9.12 -6.57
C ALA A 10 5.48 9.24 -7.36
N LEU A 11 6.23 10.30 -7.09
CA LEU A 11 7.61 10.42 -7.53
C LEU A 11 8.51 9.72 -6.50
N VAL A 12 9.33 8.78 -6.96
CA VAL A 12 10.26 8.01 -6.13
C VAL A 12 11.67 8.22 -6.67
N TRP A 13 12.64 8.39 -5.78
CA TRP A 13 14.04 8.42 -6.18
C TRP A 13 14.52 7.03 -6.57
N ASP A 14 14.89 6.85 -7.83
CA ASP A 14 15.51 5.63 -8.33
C ASP A 14 17.03 5.75 -8.22
N GLN A 15 17.64 4.92 -7.37
CA GLN A 15 19.08 4.95 -7.13
C GLN A 15 19.88 4.46 -8.34
N GLN A 16 19.36 3.54 -9.15
CA GLN A 16 20.07 3.00 -10.31
C GLN A 16 20.09 4.01 -11.46
N GLN A 17 18.97 4.68 -11.69
CA GLN A 17 18.83 5.70 -12.73
C GLN A 17 19.28 7.10 -12.26
N THR A 18 19.55 7.27 -10.96
CA THR A 18 19.94 8.53 -10.32
C THR A 18 18.97 9.68 -10.66
N LYS A 19 17.67 9.39 -10.66
CA LYS A 19 16.62 10.37 -10.99
C LYS A 19 15.31 10.06 -10.28
N MET A 20 14.41 11.04 -10.24
CA MET A 20 13.02 10.81 -9.85
C MET A 20 12.28 10.07 -10.97
N VAL A 21 11.58 8.99 -10.60
CA VAL A 21 10.72 8.22 -11.50
C VAL A 21 9.30 8.19 -10.95
N GLN A 22 8.31 8.20 -11.84
CA GLN A 22 6.92 8.11 -11.45
C GLN A 22 6.53 6.64 -11.29
N LYS A 23 6.08 6.26 -10.09
CA LYS A 23 5.52 4.93 -9.80
C LYS A 23 4.09 5.06 -9.26
N THR A 24 3.36 3.97 -9.28
CA THR A 24 2.10 3.87 -8.54
C THR A 24 2.42 3.39 -7.13
N ARG A 25 2.09 4.21 -6.13
CA ARG A 25 2.14 3.87 -4.72
C ARG A 25 0.88 3.12 -4.35
N VAL A 26 1.01 1.90 -3.84
CA VAL A 26 -0.10 1.06 -3.40
C VAL A 26 0.00 0.83 -1.90
N ALA A 27 -1.11 1.05 -1.20
CA ALA A 27 -1.26 0.77 0.23
C ALA A 27 -2.64 0.17 0.51
N VAL A 28 -2.74 -0.66 1.55
CA VAL A 28 -4.03 -1.18 2.05
C VAL A 28 -4.23 -0.68 3.48
N ARG A 29 -5.39 -0.09 3.74
CA ARG A 29 -5.73 0.60 4.99
C ARG A 29 -6.91 -0.04 5.66
N LEU A 30 -6.87 -0.18 6.98
CA LEU A 30 -8.04 -0.39 7.81
C LEU A 30 -8.57 0.99 8.24
N VAL A 31 -9.71 1.38 7.66
CA VAL A 31 -10.34 2.68 7.89
C VAL A 31 -11.50 2.51 8.86
N GLY A 32 -11.55 3.30 9.93
CA GLY A 32 -12.69 3.27 10.85
C GLY A 32 -13.81 4.21 10.48
N ASN A 33 -14.83 4.23 11.33
CA ASN A 33 -16.14 4.79 10.99
C ASN A 33 -16.12 6.31 10.78
N GLN A 34 -15.08 7.00 11.24
CA GLN A 34 -14.88 8.45 11.05
C GLN A 34 -13.79 8.78 10.00
N GLY A 35 -13.37 7.79 9.20
CA GLY A 35 -12.34 7.99 8.18
C GLY A 35 -10.89 7.95 8.69
N SER A 36 -10.68 7.77 9.99
CA SER A 36 -9.34 7.57 10.56
C SER A 36 -8.71 6.26 10.07
N ILE A 37 -7.42 6.32 9.75
CA ILE A 37 -6.62 5.14 9.41
C ILE A 37 -6.13 4.52 10.72
N TYR A 38 -6.67 3.34 11.05
CA TYR A 38 -6.26 2.60 12.25
C TYR A 38 -4.95 1.85 12.01
N ARG A 39 -4.79 1.36 10.78
CA ARG A 39 -3.62 0.58 10.38
C ARG A 39 -3.43 0.61 8.87
N GLU A 40 -2.19 0.52 8.44
CA GLU A 40 -1.80 0.52 7.04
C GLU A 40 -0.74 -0.55 6.79
N ALA A 41 -0.84 -1.21 5.64
CA ALA A 41 0.23 -2.01 5.06
C ALA A 41 0.67 -1.37 3.75
N GLY A 42 1.96 -1.04 3.64
CA GLY A 42 2.54 -0.38 2.49
C GLY A 42 3.53 0.74 2.88
N PRO A 43 3.99 1.55 1.91
CA PRO A 43 3.68 1.44 0.49
C PRO A 43 4.49 0.36 -0.24
N LEU A 44 3.91 -0.19 -1.31
CA LEU A 44 4.66 -0.82 -2.40
C LEU A 44 4.61 0.10 -3.63
N TYR A 45 5.74 0.23 -4.33
CA TYR A 45 5.82 1.03 -5.54
C TYR A 45 5.89 0.11 -6.75
N VAL A 46 4.93 0.27 -7.65
CA VAL A 46 4.74 -0.59 -8.83
C VAL A 46 4.59 0.24 -10.10
N GLU A 47 4.77 -0.38 -11.26
CA GLU A 47 4.84 0.31 -12.54
C GLU A 47 3.60 0.04 -13.39
N THR A 48 3.08 -1.18 -13.33
CA THR A 48 1.98 -1.66 -14.18
C THR A 48 0.67 -1.81 -13.42
N ALA A 49 -0.45 -1.85 -14.17
CA ALA A 49 -1.77 -2.09 -13.60
C ALA A 49 -1.91 -3.49 -12.98
N GLN A 50 -1.27 -4.50 -13.57
CA GLN A 50 -1.27 -5.86 -13.03
C GLN A 50 -0.60 -5.91 -11.66
N GLU A 51 0.58 -5.29 -11.53
CA GLU A 51 1.31 -5.23 -10.27
C GLU A 51 0.53 -4.48 -9.17
N ILE A 52 -0.36 -3.54 -9.52
CA ILE A 52 -1.23 -2.90 -8.53
C ILE A 52 -2.14 -3.94 -7.87
N PHE A 53 -2.73 -4.84 -8.65
CA PHE A 53 -3.60 -5.88 -8.14
C PHE A 53 -2.82 -6.87 -7.25
N GLU A 54 -1.66 -7.31 -7.71
CA GLU A 54 -0.78 -8.23 -6.97
C GLU A 54 -0.30 -7.60 -5.65
N ALA A 55 0.15 -6.35 -5.69
CA ALA A 55 0.56 -5.59 -4.51
C ALA A 55 -0.61 -5.41 -3.52
N ALA A 56 -1.82 -5.13 -4.00
CA ALA A 56 -2.99 -4.98 -3.15
C ALA A 56 -3.36 -6.29 -2.43
N GLN A 57 -3.30 -7.44 -3.10
CA GLN A 57 -3.55 -8.73 -2.47
C GLN A 57 -2.50 -9.05 -1.40
N LEU A 58 -1.22 -8.88 -1.74
CA LEU A 58 -0.11 -9.11 -0.81
C LEU A 58 -0.22 -8.21 0.44
N LEU A 59 -0.49 -6.93 0.26
CA LEU A 59 -0.63 -5.97 1.36
C LEU A 59 -1.87 -6.25 2.21
N ARG A 60 -2.96 -6.70 1.60
CA ARG A 60 -4.16 -7.14 2.31
C ARG A 60 -3.87 -8.32 3.23
N GLU A 61 -3.18 -9.35 2.73
CA GLU A 61 -2.79 -10.51 3.54
C GLU A 61 -1.87 -10.12 4.69
N ARG A 62 -0.86 -9.26 4.43
CA ARG A 62 0.03 -8.71 5.46
C ARG A 62 -0.74 -7.97 6.54
N LEU A 63 -1.69 -7.10 6.15
CA LEU A 63 -2.50 -6.35 7.09
C LEU A 63 -3.36 -7.28 7.95
N ILE A 64 -4.03 -8.26 7.35
CA ILE A 64 -4.84 -9.25 8.08
C ILE A 64 -3.97 -10.03 9.08
N LYS A 65 -2.82 -10.54 8.63
CA LYS A 65 -1.89 -11.27 9.50
C LYS A 65 -1.42 -10.41 10.67
N SER A 66 -1.10 -9.15 10.40
CA SER A 66 -0.66 -8.17 11.38
C SER A 66 -1.75 -7.84 12.40
N LEU A 67 -3.02 -7.78 11.98
CA LEU A 67 -4.18 -7.63 12.87
C LEU A 67 -4.39 -8.86 13.76
N LEU A 68 -4.21 -10.07 13.22
CA LEU A 68 -4.36 -11.32 13.97
C LEU A 68 -3.23 -11.55 14.97
N SER A 69 -2.00 -11.15 14.64
CA SER A 69 -0.85 -11.32 15.55
C SER A 69 -0.80 -10.26 16.65
N GLY A 70 -1.57 -9.18 16.55
CA GLY A 70 -1.51 -8.04 17.49
C GLY A 70 -0.19 -7.27 17.48
N VAL A 71 0.79 -7.67 16.67
CA VAL A 71 2.11 -7.02 16.57
C VAL A 71 2.01 -5.89 15.58
N GLY A 72 2.06 -4.66 16.13
CA GLY A 72 2.09 -3.33 15.51
C GLY A 72 3.07 -3.19 14.36
#